data_AF-A0A834F1D1-F1
#
_entry.id   AF-A0A834F1D1-F1
#
_cell.length_a   1.000
_cell.length_b   1.000
_cell.length_c   1.000
_cell.angle_alpha   90.00
_cell.angle_beta   90.00
_cell.angle_gamma   90.00
#
_symmetry.space_group_name_H-M   'P 1'
#
loop_
_entity.id
_entity.type
_entity.pdbx_description
1 polymer ?
#
loop_
_entity_poly.entity_id
_entity_poly.type
_entity_poly.pdbx_seq_one_letter_code
_entity_poly.pdbx_strand_id
1 'polypeptide(L)'
;MHHNLTQVLGSLPQDTKVFCGHEYTIKNLKFAMLVEPENEKVKEMLSWARARDDDDKPTVPSTLVEEFEYNPFLRLSEEAVQKFTGKTEPVEVLRALRKERDKFKKPKDRLPPHALLALQWGLLRPRDPVS
;
A
#
# COMPACT_ATOMS: atom_id res chain seq x y z
N MET A 1 12.28 -15.09 -1.41
CA MET A 1 11.59 -13.85 -0.98
C MET A 1 11.48 -13.77 0.54
N HIS A 2 10.89 -14.75 1.23
CA HIS A 2 10.80 -14.77 2.71
C HIS A 2 12.15 -14.56 3.41
N HIS A 3 13.17 -15.35 3.07
CA HIS A 3 14.52 -15.23 3.62
C HIS A 3 15.10 -13.80 3.48
N ASN A 4 15.02 -13.21 2.29
CA ASN A 4 15.58 -11.87 2.04
C ASN A 4 14.85 -10.77 2.83
N LEU A 5 13.52 -10.86 2.96
CA LEU A 5 12.75 -9.84 3.66
C LEU A 5 12.92 -9.95 5.17
N THR A 6 12.78 -11.16 5.73
CA THR A 6 12.73 -11.33 7.18
C THR A 6 14.10 -11.52 7.81
N GLN A 7 15.04 -12.18 7.13
CA GLN A 7 16.37 -12.48 7.70
C GLN A 7 17.45 -11.53 7.21
N VAL A 8 17.46 -11.17 5.92
CA VAL A 8 18.49 -10.25 5.39
C VAL A 8 18.14 -8.80 5.69
N LEU A 9 16.95 -8.33 5.30
CA LEU A 9 16.56 -6.94 5.61
C LEU A 9 16.23 -6.76 7.08
N GLY A 10 15.53 -7.71 7.71
CA GLY A 10 15.19 -7.64 9.13
C GLY A 10 16.38 -7.70 10.10
N SER A 11 17.60 -8.02 9.64
CA SER A 11 18.82 -7.95 10.47
C SER A 11 19.57 -6.62 10.38
N LEU A 12 19.11 -5.71 9.51
CA LEU A 12 19.69 -4.37 9.39
C LEU A 12 19.26 -3.47 10.55
N PRO A 13 20.02 -2.41 10.86
CA PRO A 13 19.61 -1.38 11.82
C PRO A 13 18.24 -0.78 11.47
N GLN A 14 17.43 -0.50 12.49
CA GLN A 14 16.06 0.01 12.32
C GLN A 14 15.98 1.35 11.60
N ASP A 15 17.02 2.18 11.72
CA ASP A 15 17.15 3.49 11.08
C ASP A 15 17.65 3.41 9.62
N THR A 16 17.85 2.20 9.08
CA THR A 16 18.27 2.00 7.69
C THR A 16 17.27 2.62 6.73
N LYS A 17 17.76 3.54 5.89
CA LYS A 17 16.95 4.17 4.84
C LYS A 17 16.70 3.20 3.68
N VAL A 18 15.44 3.10 3.27
CA VAL A 18 14.98 2.27 2.17
C VAL A 18 14.71 3.14 0.95
N PHE A 19 15.49 2.91 -0.10
CA PHE A 19 15.32 3.54 -1.41
C PHE A 19 14.76 2.52 -2.39
N CYS A 20 13.47 2.60 -2.68
CA CYS A 20 12.82 1.68 -3.60
C CYS A 20 13.07 2.07 -5.06
N GLY A 21 13.17 1.07 -5.95
CA GLY A 21 13.46 1.31 -7.38
C GLY A 21 12.27 1.85 -8.19
N HIS A 22 11.07 1.92 -7.62
CA HIS A 22 9.85 2.38 -8.30
C HIS A 22 8.90 3.08 -7.32
N GLU A 23 8.26 4.15 -7.77
CA GLU A 23 7.25 4.92 -7.02
C GLU A 23 5.90 4.16 -7.02
N TYR A 24 5.80 3.15 -6.14
CA TYR A 24 4.60 2.32 -5.94
C TYR A 24 3.96 2.51 -4.56
N THR A 25 4.40 3.50 -3.80
CA THR A 25 4.02 3.69 -2.40
C THR A 25 2.52 3.77 -2.20
N ILE A 26 1.80 4.62 -2.94
CA ILE A 26 0.33 4.72 -2.84
C ILE A 26 -0.36 3.38 -3.17
N LYS A 27 0.11 2.67 -4.20
CA LYS A 27 -0.47 1.38 -4.59
C LYS A 27 -0.25 0.33 -3.50
N ASN A 28 0.97 0.29 -2.95
CA ASN A 28 1.33 -0.64 -1.88
C ASN A 28 0.54 -0.36 -0.61
N LEU A 29 0.38 0.92 -0.24
CA LEU A 29 -0.41 1.33 0.93
C LEU A 29 -1.91 1.06 0.77
N LYS A 30 -2.47 1.22 -0.44
CA LYS A 30 -3.86 0.79 -0.71
C LYS A 30 -4.05 -0.71 -0.55
N PHE A 31 -3.07 -1.51 -0.97
CA PHE A 31 -3.09 -2.95 -0.74
C PHE A 31 -2.91 -3.27 0.74
N ALA A 32 -1.99 -2.60 1.45
CA ALA A 32 -1.84 -2.76 2.90
C ALA A 32 -3.13 -2.45 3.65
N MET A 33 -3.88 -1.43 3.23
CA MET A 33 -5.16 -1.06 3.86
C MET A 33 -6.26 -2.08 3.60
N LEU A 34 -6.17 -2.86 2.51
CA LEU A 34 -7.05 -4.01 2.29
C LEU A 34 -6.70 -5.18 3.22
N VAL A 35 -5.40 -5.39 3.49
CA VAL A 35 -4.91 -6.50 4.33
C VAL A 35 -5.13 -6.20 5.82
N GLU A 36 -4.84 -4.98 6.27
CA GLU A 36 -4.94 -4.54 7.65
C GLU A 36 -5.78 -3.23 7.73
N PRO A 37 -7.11 -3.30 7.59
CA PRO A 37 -7.98 -2.11 7.52
C PRO A 37 -8.00 -1.28 8.81
N GLU A 38 -7.69 -1.90 9.95
CA GLU A 38 -7.62 -1.26 11.27
C GLU A 38 -6.21 -0.74 11.61
N ASN A 39 -5.22 -0.91 10.72
CA ASN A 39 -3.87 -0.40 10.95
C ASN A 39 -3.83 1.11 10.68
N GLU A 40 -3.84 1.91 11.76
CA GLU A 40 -3.79 3.37 11.69
C GLU A 40 -2.52 3.89 11.02
N LYS A 41 -1.39 3.18 11.13
CA LYS A 41 -0.15 3.59 10.46
C LYS A 41 -0.29 3.54 8.94
N VAL A 42 -0.99 2.53 8.42
CA VAL A 42 -1.27 2.43 6.99
C VAL A 42 -2.11 3.61 6.52
N LYS A 43 -3.11 4.03 7.30
CA LYS A 43 -3.98 5.19 6.98
C LYS A 43 -3.18 6.49 6.99
N GLU A 44 -2.36 6.71 8.02
CA GLU A 44 -1.47 7.87 8.14
C GLU A 44 -0.53 7.97 6.94
N MET A 45 0.19 6.89 6.64
CA MET A 45 1.15 6.85 5.55
C MET A 45 0.49 7.00 4.18
N LEU A 46 -0.73 6.48 4.00
CA LEU A 46 -1.48 6.67 2.77
C LEU A 46 -1.90 8.13 2.58
N SER A 47 -2.31 8.81 3.65
CA SER A 47 -2.64 10.24 3.62
C SER A 47 -1.40 11.06 3.27
N TRP A 48 -0.28 10.80 3.93
CA TRP A 48 1.00 11.43 3.66
C TRP A 48 1.47 11.22 2.21
N ALA A 49 1.40 9.99 1.71
CA ALA A 49 1.82 9.66 0.35
C ALA A 49 0.96 10.37 -0.70
N ARG A 50 -0.35 10.48 -0.46
CA ARG A 50 -1.27 11.23 -1.35
C ARG A 50 -0.95 12.71 -1.38
N ALA A 51 -0.69 13.34 -0.22
CA ALA A 51 -0.33 14.75 -0.16
C ALA A 51 0.97 15.04 -0.94
N ARG A 52 1.94 14.12 -0.91
CA ARG A 52 3.18 14.26 -1.70
C ARG A 52 2.98 14.05 -3.19
N ASP A 53 2.16 13.07 -3.58
CA ASP A 53 1.79 12.84 -4.99
C ASP A 53 1.04 14.04 -5.58
N ASP A 54 0.18 14.69 -4.79
CA ASP A 54 -0.52 15.92 -5.19
C ASP A 54 0.44 17.12 -5.37
N ASP A 55 1.56 17.11 -4.66
CA ASP A 55 2.63 18.11 -4.74
C ASP A 55 3.75 17.74 -5.75
N ASP A 56 3.59 16.66 -6.53
CA ASP A 56 4.62 16.07 -7.41
C ASP A 56 5.96 15.79 -6.69
N LYS A 57 5.90 15.43 -5.40
CA LYS A 57 7.06 15.10 -4.56
C LYS A 57 7.26 13.59 -4.43
N PRO A 58 8.51 13.08 -4.49
CA PRO A 58 8.79 11.67 -4.29
C PRO A 58 8.46 11.23 -2.86
N THR A 59 8.08 9.95 -2.70
CA THR A 59 7.79 9.36 -1.38
C THR A 59 8.98 8.61 -0.77
N VAL A 60 10.15 8.70 -1.40
CA VAL A 60 11.41 8.13 -0.90
C VAL A 60 12.27 9.17 -0.18
N PRO A 61 13.15 8.77 0.74
CA PRO A 61 13.25 7.42 1.34
C PRO A 61 12.24 7.18 2.47
N SER A 62 11.91 5.92 2.72
CA SER A 62 11.37 5.46 4.01
C SER A 62 12.49 4.90 4.89
N THR A 63 12.18 4.48 6.11
CA THR A 63 13.07 3.73 7.00
C THR A 63 12.58 2.31 7.22
N LEU A 64 13.48 1.40 7.58
CA LEU A 64 13.12 0.01 7.81
C LEU A 64 12.14 -0.13 8.98
N VAL A 65 12.30 0.67 10.04
CA VAL A 65 11.35 0.70 11.17
C VAL A 65 9.93 1.05 10.72
N GLU A 66 9.78 2.07 9.86
CA GLU A 66 8.48 2.44 9.30
C GLU A 66 7.89 1.32 8.45
N GLU A 67 8.70 0.65 7.63
CA GLU A 67 8.25 -0.48 6.80
C GLU A 67 7.70 -1.64 7.65
N PHE A 68 8.24 -1.90 8.84
CA PHE A 68 7.70 -2.92 9.75
C PHE A 68 6.33 -2.56 10.34
N GLU A 69 5.92 -1.28 10.31
CA GLU A 69 4.65 -0.83 10.87
C GLU A 69 3.49 -0.93 9.86
N TYR A 70 3.75 -0.77 8.56
CA TYR A 70 2.70 -0.74 7.54
C TYR A 70 2.86 -1.74 6.38
N ASN A 71 4.03 -2.37 6.20
CA ASN A 71 4.26 -3.23 5.04
C ASN A 71 3.79 -4.67 5.32
N PRO A 72 2.72 -5.15 4.66
CA PRO A 72 2.17 -6.47 4.94
C PRO A 72 3.15 -7.62 4.62
N PHE A 73 4.15 -7.37 3.76
CA PHE A 73 5.17 -8.37 3.42
C PHE A 73 6.25 -8.55 4.50
N LEU A 74 6.36 -7.60 5.43
CA LEU A 74 7.26 -7.67 6.60
C LEU A 74 6.51 -8.07 7.89
N ARG A 75 5.17 -8.05 7.84
CA ARG A 75 4.26 -8.27 8.97
C ARG A 75 3.58 -9.65 8.94
N LEU A 76 4.29 -10.67 8.45
CA LEU A 76 3.73 -12.00 8.16
C LEU A 76 3.22 -12.76 9.40
N SER A 77 3.68 -12.40 10.59
CA SER A 77 3.29 -13.00 11.86
C SER A 77 2.14 -12.28 12.55
N GLU A 78 1.69 -11.14 12.02
CA GLU A 78 0.61 -10.34 12.61
C GLU A 78 -0.74 -11.02 12.40
N GLU A 79 -1.58 -11.01 13.44
CA GLU A 79 -2.87 -11.70 13.44
C GLU A 79 -3.78 -11.20 12.31
N ALA A 80 -3.77 -9.90 12.03
CA ALA A 80 -4.56 -9.30 10.95
C ALA A 80 -4.15 -9.86 9.57
N VAL A 81 -2.85 -9.99 9.32
CA VAL A 81 -2.30 -10.51 8.07
C VAL A 81 -2.59 -12.01 7.92
N GLN A 82 -2.48 -12.76 9.02
CA GLN A 82 -2.83 -14.19 9.06
C GLN A 82 -4.32 -14.41 8.83
N LYS A 83 -5.19 -13.60 9.45
CA LYS A 83 -6.64 -13.61 9.25
C LYS A 83 -7.01 -13.30 7.79
N PHE A 84 -6.40 -12.28 7.20
CA PHE A 84 -6.64 -11.92 5.80
C PHE A 84 -6.28 -13.06 4.83
N THR A 85 -5.16 -13.76 5.10
CA THR A 85 -4.70 -14.87 4.24
C THR A 85 -5.34 -16.22 4.57
N GLY A 86 -5.92 -16.37 5.75
CA GLY A 86 -6.37 -17.66 6.29
C GLY A 86 -5.23 -18.64 6.57
N LYS A 87 -4.00 -18.14 6.75
CA LYS A 87 -2.76 -18.92 6.91
C LYS A 87 -1.99 -18.43 8.12
N THR A 88 -1.21 -19.31 8.74
CA THR A 88 -0.38 -19.00 9.92
C THR A 88 1.12 -19.19 9.65
N GLU A 89 1.47 -20.16 8.80
CA GLU A 89 2.85 -20.40 8.41
C GLU A 89 3.41 -19.26 7.55
N PRO A 90 4.51 -18.58 7.94
CA PRO A 90 4.98 -17.35 7.27
C PRO A 90 5.22 -17.49 5.77
N VAL A 91 5.70 -18.65 5.32
CA VAL A 91 5.93 -18.92 3.90
C VAL A 91 4.60 -19.04 3.13
N GLU A 92 3.58 -19.63 3.75
CA GLU A 92 2.24 -19.72 3.16
C GLU A 92 1.52 -18.38 3.16
N VAL A 93 1.62 -17.62 4.26
CA VAL A 93 1.10 -16.25 4.38
C VAL A 93 1.70 -15.38 3.26
N LEU A 94 3.03 -15.40 3.10
CA LEU A 94 3.71 -14.64 2.05
C LEU A 94 3.23 -15.03 0.65
N ARG A 95 3.07 -16.34 0.38
CA ARG A 95 2.60 -16.85 -0.90
C ARG A 95 1.17 -16.38 -1.18
N ALA A 96 0.28 -16.44 -0.19
CA ALA A 96 -1.10 -16.00 -0.29
C ALA A 96 -1.18 -14.48 -0.54
N LEU A 97 -0.47 -13.68 0.26
CA LEU A 97 -0.39 -12.22 0.08
C LEU A 97 0.09 -11.85 -1.32
N ARG A 98 1.13 -12.54 -1.82
CA ARG A 98 1.65 -12.25 -3.15
C ARG A 98 0.61 -12.53 -4.24
N LYS A 99 -0.10 -13.65 -4.12
CA LYS A 99 -1.17 -14.02 -5.06
C LYS A 99 -2.29 -12.98 -5.06
N GLU A 100 -2.71 -12.49 -3.89
CA GLU A 100 -3.74 -11.46 -3.79
C GLU A 100 -3.25 -10.09 -4.31
N ARG A 101 -2.01 -9.71 -4.00
CA ARG A 101 -1.39 -8.48 -4.54
C ARG A 101 -1.31 -8.49 -6.07
N ASP A 102 -1.02 -9.63 -6.67
CA ASP A 102 -0.89 -9.74 -8.13
C ASP A 102 -2.25 -9.67 -8.84
N LYS A 103 -3.34 -10.05 -8.15
CA LYS A 103 -4.72 -9.81 -8.62
C LYS A 103 -5.21 -8.38 -8.36
N PHE A 104 -4.63 -7.69 -7.38
CA PHE A 104 -5.02 -6.33 -6.99
C PHE A 104 -4.74 -5.32 -8.11
N LYS A 105 -5.79 -5.00 -8.87
CA LYS A 105 -5.79 -3.95 -9.90
C LYS A 105 -6.21 -2.61 -9.28
N LYS A 106 -5.66 -1.52 -9.83
CA LYS A 106 -5.88 -0.13 -9.40
C LYS A 106 -7.39 0.13 -9.19
N PRO A 107 -7.84 0.55 -7.99
CA PRO A 107 -9.10 1.27 -7.90
C PRO A 107 -8.96 2.56 -8.73
N LYS A 108 -9.97 2.87 -9.56
CA LYS A 108 -10.02 4.13 -10.33
C LYS A 108 -10.37 5.28 -9.37
N ASP A 109 -9.41 5.68 -8.54
CA ASP A 109 -9.68 6.67 -7.48
C ASP A 109 -9.50 8.13 -7.93
N ARG A 110 -8.98 8.37 -9.14
CA ARG A 110 -8.84 9.73 -9.68
C ARG A 110 -9.38 9.79 -11.10
N LEU A 111 -10.37 10.63 -11.29
CA LEU A 111 -10.70 11.13 -12.62
C LEU A 111 -9.45 11.86 -13.14
N PRO A 112 -9.04 11.63 -14.39
CA PRO A 112 -7.90 12.34 -14.95
C PRO A 112 -8.16 13.86 -14.92
N PRO A 113 -7.12 14.71 -14.90
CA PRO A 113 -7.27 16.16 -14.73
C PRO A 113 -8.27 16.81 -15.68
N HIS A 114 -8.31 16.36 -16.94
CA HIS A 114 -9.27 16.83 -17.93
C HIS A 114 -10.73 16.46 -17.58
N ALA A 115 -10.96 15.31 -16.93
CA ALA A 115 -12.28 14.89 -16.50
C ALA A 115 -12.73 15.62 -15.21
N LEU A 116 -11.79 16.01 -14.35
CA LEU A 116 -12.08 16.89 -13.20
C LEU A 116 -12.46 18.30 -13.67
N LEU A 117 -11.69 18.87 -14.62
CA LEU A 117 -12.03 20.14 -15.27
C LEU A 117 -13.38 20.08 -15.98
N ALA A 118 -13.68 18.97 -16.66
CA ALA A 118 -14.96 18.78 -17.32
C ALA A 118 -16.14 18.73 -16.32
N LEU A 119 -15.98 18.15 -15.12
CA LEU A 119 -16.99 18.22 -14.06
C LEU A 119 -17.11 19.63 -13.48
N GLN A 120 -15.99 20.31 -13.23
CA GLN A 120 -15.96 21.68 -12.72
C GLN A 120 -16.63 22.67 -13.69
N TRP A 121 -16.50 22.44 -14.99
CA TRP A 121 -17.14 23.23 -16.05
C TRP A 121 -18.53 22.72 -16.45
N GLY A 122 -19.07 21.71 -15.77
CA GLY A 122 -20.41 21.18 -16.03
C GLY A 122 -20.57 20.43 -17.37
N LEU A 123 -19.47 20.07 -18.04
CA LEU A 123 -19.45 19.29 -19.28
C LEU A 123 -19.78 17.80 -19.05
N LEU A 124 -19.61 17.32 -17.81
CA LEU A 124 -20.02 15.99 -17.37
C LEU A 124 -20.96 16.12 -16.16
N ARG A 125 -22.01 15.30 -16.09
CA ARG A 125 -22.84 15.13 -14.89
C ARG A 125 -22.50 13.80 -14.21
N PRO A 126 -22.50 13.72 -12.87
CA PRO A 126 -22.38 12.43 -12.18
C PRO A 126 -23.48 11.50 -12.70
N ARG A 127 -23.12 10.26 -13.04
CA ARG A 127 -24.16 9.25 -13.32
C ARG A 127 -24.90 8.99 -12.02
N ASP A 128 -26.22 9.19 -12.03
CA ASP A 128 -27.09 8.75 -10.95
C ASP A 128 -26.86 7.24 -10.70
N PRO A 129 -26.77 6.80 -9.44
CA PRO A 129 -26.68 5.38 -9.14
C PRO A 129 -27.95 4.71 -9.64
N VAL A 130 -27.79 3.78 -10.58
CA VAL A 130 -28.87 2.96 -11.12
C VAL A 130 -29.50 2.19 -9.96
N SER A 131 -30.80 2.40 -9.77
CA SER A 131 -31.72 1.72 -8.85
C SER A 131 -31.77 0.21 -9.05
#